data_AF-A0A8T0DF47-F1
#
_entry.id   AF-A0A8T0DF47-F1
#
_cell.length_a   1.000
_cell.length_b   1.000
_cell.length_c   1.000
_cell.angle_alpha   90.00
_cell.angle_beta   90.00
_cell.angle_gamma   90.00
#
_symmetry.space_group_name_H-M   'P 1'
#
loop_
_entity.id
_entity.type
_entity.pdbx_description
1 polymer ?
#
loop_
_entity_poly.entity_id
_entity_poly.type
_entity_poly.pdbx_seq_one_letter_code
_entity_poly.pdbx_strand_id
1 'polypeptide(L)'
;MTGWKLSEESIVCYGSDEAALGFAHLVTLALNKRSGMSLPKAIEHIYLVNSRGLVVTGRKSGGLTEHKLQFARPSGTPELTSLEEIIKCAKCTALIGAAAVPRTFTPSI
;
A
#
# COMPACT_ATOMS: atom_id res chain seq x y z
N MET A 1 -7.56 -11.82 17.71
CA MET A 1 -6.79 -12.05 16.47
C MET A 1 -7.74 -12.57 15.40
N THR A 2 -7.59 -12.19 14.14
CA THR A 2 -8.48 -12.58 13.03
C THR A 2 -8.31 -14.03 12.57
N GLY A 3 -7.10 -14.60 12.77
CA GLY A 3 -6.76 -15.95 12.30
C GLY A 3 -6.34 -16.03 10.84
N TRP A 4 -6.28 -14.89 10.14
CA TRP A 4 -5.93 -14.81 8.72
C TRP A 4 -4.44 -15.02 8.49
N LYS A 5 -4.11 -15.60 7.33
CA LYS A 5 -2.74 -15.69 6.85
C LYS A 5 -2.35 -14.37 6.21
N LEU A 6 -1.06 -14.03 6.26
CA LEU A 6 -0.55 -12.83 5.60
C LEU A 6 -0.86 -12.79 4.10
N SER A 7 -0.92 -13.95 3.44
CA SER A 7 -1.30 -14.08 2.03
C SER A 7 -2.76 -13.79 1.73
N GLU A 8 -3.60 -13.61 2.74
CA GLU A 8 -5.02 -13.25 2.63
C GLU A 8 -5.25 -11.76 2.92
N GLU A 9 -4.22 -11.06 3.40
CA GLU A 9 -4.30 -9.64 3.76
C GLU A 9 -4.12 -8.74 2.53
N SER A 10 -4.91 -7.67 2.45
CA SER A 10 -4.70 -6.54 1.56
C SER A 10 -4.42 -5.30 2.42
N ILE A 11 -3.19 -4.81 2.33
CA ILE A 11 -2.66 -3.84 3.28
C ILE A 11 -2.57 -2.47 2.63
N VAL A 12 -3.26 -1.48 3.21
CA VAL A 12 -3.12 -0.08 2.83
C VAL A 12 -2.19 0.63 3.81
N CYS A 13 -1.13 1.24 3.30
CA CYS A 13 -0.21 2.06 4.08
C CYS A 13 -0.43 3.54 3.73
N TYR A 14 -0.96 4.31 4.69
CA TYR A 14 -1.04 5.76 4.60
C TYR A 14 0.32 6.36 4.94
N GLY A 15 1.15 6.50 3.91
CA GLY A 15 2.56 6.87 3.96
C GLY A 15 3.31 6.17 2.82
N SER A 16 4.33 6.82 2.26
CA SER A 16 5.17 6.23 1.20
C SER A 16 6.65 6.57 1.35
N ASP A 17 7.06 6.98 2.54
CA ASP A 17 8.46 7.30 2.84
C ASP A 17 9.14 6.07 3.47
N GLU A 18 10.37 6.25 3.97
CA GLU A 18 11.25 5.16 4.40
C GLU A 18 10.60 4.12 5.33
N ALA A 19 9.85 4.56 6.35
CA ALA A 19 9.20 3.63 7.28
C ALA A 19 8.14 2.75 6.57
N ALA A 20 7.35 3.35 5.68
CA ALA A 20 6.34 2.64 4.90
C ALA A 20 6.98 1.69 3.88
N LEU A 21 8.07 2.11 3.23
CA LEU A 21 8.81 1.30 2.27
C LEU A 21 9.53 0.12 2.93
N GLY A 22 10.18 0.34 4.07
CA GLY A 22 10.81 -0.72 4.86
C GLY A 22 9.79 -1.76 5.34
N PHE A 23 8.63 -1.31 5.83
CA PHE A 23 7.52 -2.20 6.15
C PHE A 23 7.05 -3.00 4.94
N ALA A 24 6.80 -2.32 3.81
CA ALA A 24 6.32 -2.97 2.59
C ALA A 24 7.31 -4.01 2.06
N HIS A 25 8.61 -3.72 2.14
CA HIS A 25 9.68 -4.63 1.78
C HIS A 25 9.67 -5.89 2.65
N LEU A 26 9.57 -5.74 3.97
CA LEU A 26 9.53 -6.86 4.90
C LEU A 26 8.29 -7.74 4.71
N VAL A 27 7.11 -7.14 4.47
CA VAL A 27 5.89 -7.88 4.17
C VAL A 27 6.03 -8.69 2.88
N THR A 28 6.55 -8.08 1.82
CA THR A 28 6.80 -8.76 0.53
C THR A 28 7.76 -9.94 0.71
N LEU A 29 8.85 -9.76 1.46
CA LEU A 29 9.78 -10.84 1.76
C LEU A 29 9.13 -11.95 2.59
N ALA A 30 8.32 -11.59 3.59
CA ALA A 30 7.61 -12.54 4.41
C ALA A 30 6.60 -13.36 3.59
N LEU A 31 5.82 -12.72 2.72
CA LEU A 31 4.94 -13.39 1.76
C LEU A 31 5.74 -14.34 0.88
N ASN A 32 6.85 -13.89 0.30
CA ASN A 32 7.68 -14.74 -0.55
C ASN A 32 8.22 -15.97 0.19
N LYS A 33 8.85 -15.78 1.35
CA LYS A 33 9.51 -16.85 2.08
C LYS A 33 8.56 -17.80 2.80
N ARG A 34 7.43 -17.30 3.32
CA ARG A 34 6.50 -18.10 4.14
C ARG A 34 5.34 -18.69 3.35
N SER A 35 4.91 -18.04 2.27
CA SER A 35 3.79 -18.53 1.45
C SER A 35 4.21 -19.05 0.08
N GLY A 36 5.50 -18.91 -0.29
CA GLY A 36 6.00 -19.33 -1.60
C GLY A 36 5.59 -18.40 -2.75
N MET A 37 4.98 -17.24 -2.43
CA MET A 37 4.50 -16.29 -3.43
C MET A 37 5.66 -15.61 -4.17
N SER A 38 5.52 -15.36 -5.47
CA SER A 38 6.53 -14.58 -6.20
C SER A 38 6.57 -13.12 -5.70
N LEU A 39 7.72 -12.46 -5.78
CA LEU A 39 7.84 -11.06 -5.35
C LEU A 39 6.83 -10.12 -6.06
N PRO A 40 6.58 -10.23 -7.38
CA PRO A 40 5.57 -9.40 -8.04
C PRO A 40 4.17 -9.59 -7.44
N LYS A 41 3.74 -10.83 -7.21
CA LYS A 41 2.45 -11.11 -6.57
C LYS A 41 2.41 -10.61 -5.13
N ALA A 42 3.50 -10.77 -4.37
CA ALA A 42 3.56 -10.30 -2.99
C ALA A 42 3.46 -8.77 -2.89
N ILE A 43 4.05 -8.03 -3.83
CA ILE A 43 3.90 -6.58 -3.92
C ILE A 43 2.44 -6.18 -4.16
N GLU A 44 1.65 -6.99 -4.86
CA GLU A 44 0.24 -6.69 -5.13
C GLU A 44 -0.61 -6.56 -3.85
N HIS A 45 -0.20 -7.18 -2.74
CA HIS A 45 -0.90 -7.10 -1.45
C HIS A 45 -0.77 -5.74 -0.75
N ILE A 46 0.10 -4.84 -1.22
CA ILE A 46 0.44 -3.61 -0.51
C ILE A 46 0.09 -2.39 -1.36
N TYR A 47 -0.65 -1.46 -0.77
CA TYR A 47 -1.07 -0.20 -1.37
C TYR A 47 -0.43 0.96 -0.62
N LEU A 48 0.44 1.71 -1.28
CA LEU A 48 1.03 2.91 -0.70
C LEU A 48 0.22 4.15 -1.07
N VAL A 49 -0.04 5.00 -0.08
CA VAL A 49 -0.77 6.26 -0.24
C VAL A 49 0.13 7.40 0.19
N ASN A 50 0.21 8.46 -0.61
CA ASN A 50 0.96 9.66 -0.29
C ASN A 50 0.07 10.91 -0.28
N SER A 51 0.67 12.09 -0.06
CA SER A 51 -0.06 13.38 -0.02
C SER A 51 -0.84 13.72 -1.30
N ARG A 52 -0.60 12.98 -2.39
CA ARG A 52 -1.23 13.15 -3.70
C ARG A 52 -2.10 11.93 -4.08
N GLY A 53 -2.37 11.02 -3.14
CA GLY A 53 -3.21 9.84 -3.34
C GLY A 53 -2.45 8.53 -3.52
N LEU A 54 -3.10 7.54 -4.13
CA LEU A 54 -2.55 6.22 -4.42
C LEU A 54 -1.29 6.32 -5.29
N VAL A 55 -0.27 5.54 -4.95
CA VAL A 55 0.98 5.46 -5.71
C VAL A 55 0.75 4.53 -6.92
N VAL A 56 0.74 5.11 -8.12
CA VAL A 56 0.50 4.43 -9.41
C VAL A 56 1.65 4.73 -10.37
N THR A 57 2.07 3.76 -11.17
CA THR A 57 3.11 3.94 -12.20
C THR A 57 2.62 4.89 -13.28
N GLY A 58 3.42 5.90 -13.62
CA GLY A 58 3.06 6.90 -14.63
C GLY A 58 2.05 7.94 -14.16
N ARG A 59 1.83 8.07 -12.84
CA ARG A 59 0.86 9.02 -12.27
C ARG A 59 1.12 10.46 -12.73
N LYS A 60 0.08 11.12 -13.26
CA LYS A 60 0.20 12.48 -13.83
C LYS A 60 0.64 13.52 -12.81
N SER A 61 0.20 13.37 -11.57
CA SER A 61 0.54 14.30 -10.49
C SER A 61 1.97 14.13 -9.96
N GLY A 62 2.76 13.18 -10.47
CA GLY A 62 4.16 12.96 -10.07
C GLY A 62 4.36 12.50 -8.62
N GLY A 63 5.56 12.68 -8.08
CA GLY A 63 5.90 12.30 -6.70
C GLY A 63 6.28 10.83 -6.52
N LEU A 64 6.79 10.23 -7.60
CA LEU A 64 7.30 8.87 -7.64
C LEU A 64 8.83 8.94 -7.66
N THR A 65 9.47 8.44 -6.62
CA THR A 65 10.91 8.12 -6.64
C THR A 65 11.09 6.69 -7.12
N GLU A 66 12.30 6.32 -7.55
CA GLU A 66 12.61 4.96 -8.02
C GLU A 66 12.21 3.88 -6.99
N HIS A 67 12.49 4.12 -5.71
CA HIS A 67 12.09 3.23 -4.61
C HIS A 67 10.56 3.12 -4.43
N LYS A 68 9.80 4.19 -4.71
CA LYS A 68 8.32 4.15 -4.65
C LYS A 68 7.72 3.42 -5.85
N LEU A 69 8.40 3.43 -7.01
CA LEU A 69 7.94 2.74 -8.22
C LEU A 69 7.89 1.22 -8.04
N GLN A 70 8.75 0.65 -7.20
CA GLN A 70 8.73 -0.80 -6.91
C GLN A 70 7.38 -1.28 -6.36
N PHE A 71 6.68 -0.44 -5.59
CA PHE A 71 5.39 -0.77 -4.97
C PHE A 71 4.20 -0.08 -5.65
N ALA A 72 4.46 0.71 -6.69
CA ALA A 72 3.44 1.43 -7.41
C ALA A 72 2.47 0.47 -8.11
N ARG A 73 1.18 0.82 -8.11
CA ARG A 73 0.18 0.07 -8.88
C ARG A 73 0.43 0.20 -10.38
N PRO A 74 0.09 -0.82 -11.19
CA PRO A 74 0.28 -0.77 -12.64
C PRO A 74 -0.37 0.44 -13.31
N SER A 75 0.22 0.87 -14.42
CA SER A 75 -0.38 1.90 -15.29
C SER A 75 -1.79 1.45 -15.73
N GLY A 76 -2.75 2.37 -15.66
CA GLY A 76 -4.18 2.08 -15.87
C GLY A 76 -4.99 1.87 -14.58
N THR A 77 -4.33 1.74 -13.42
CA THR A 77 -5.04 1.82 -12.12
C THR A 77 -5.59 3.24 -11.93
N PRO A 78 -6.85 3.41 -11.47
CA PRO A 78 -7.40 4.74 -11.18
C PRO A 78 -6.52 5.53 -10.21
N GLU A 79 -6.25 6.80 -10.53
CA GLU A 79 -5.51 7.72 -9.66
C GLU A 79 -6.42 8.22 -8.52
N LEU A 80 -6.70 7.35 -7.56
CA LEU A 80 -7.55 7.67 -6.41
C LEU A 80 -6.82 8.59 -5.43
N THR A 81 -7.51 9.62 -4.96
CA THR A 81 -6.96 10.60 -3.99
C THR A 81 -7.59 10.48 -2.60
N SER A 82 -8.83 9.99 -2.52
CA SER A 82 -9.49 9.74 -1.25
C SER A 82 -8.98 8.45 -0.59
N LEU A 83 -8.58 8.54 0.68
CA LEU A 83 -8.18 7.35 1.45
C LEU A 83 -9.31 6.33 1.55
N GLU A 84 -10.56 6.80 1.72
CA GLU A 84 -11.73 5.94 1.80
C GLU A 84 -11.96 5.15 0.50
N GLU A 85 -11.84 5.82 -0.65
CA GLU A 85 -11.96 5.16 -1.96
C GLU A 85 -10.83 4.15 -2.18
N ILE A 86 -9.61 4.49 -1.75
CA ILE A 86 -8.46 3.58 -1.83
C ILE A 86 -8.69 2.34 -0.97
N ILE A 87 -9.18 2.49 0.26
CA ILE A 87 -9.51 1.39 1.17
C ILE A 87 -10.55 0.45 0.54
N LYS A 88 -11.61 1.03 -0.04
CA LYS A 88 -12.66 0.26 -0.73
C LYS A 88 -12.10 -0.45 -1.98
N CYS A 89 -11.33 0.25 -2.81
CA CYS A 89 -10.73 -0.30 -4.02
C CYS A 89 -9.76 -1.44 -3.72
N ALA A 90 -8.92 -1.27 -2.69
CA ALA A 90 -7.96 -2.28 -2.24
C ALA A 90 -8.62 -3.46 -1.52
N LYS A 91 -9.90 -3.37 -1.15
CA LYS A 91 -10.56 -4.29 -0.21
C LYS A 91 -9.70 -4.47 1.04
N CYS A 92 -9.29 -3.33 1.62
CA CYS A 92 -8.33 -3.26 2.71
C CYS A 92 -8.76 -4.14 3.90
N THR A 93 -7.80 -4.88 4.43
CA THR A 93 -7.97 -5.75 5.60
C THR A 93 -7.12 -5.26 6.77
N ALA A 94 -6.04 -4.54 6.47
CA ALA A 94 -5.18 -3.89 7.45
C ALA A 94 -4.77 -2.50 6.96
N LEU A 95 -5.03 -1.48 7.77
CA LEU A 95 -4.66 -0.09 7.51
C LEU A 95 -3.50 0.33 8.42
N ILE A 96 -2.41 0.81 7.82
CA ILE A 96 -1.18 1.23 8.51
C ILE A 96 -1.00 2.73 8.36
N GLY A 97 -0.86 3.45 9.48
CA GLY A 97 -0.56 4.89 9.50
C GLY A 97 0.94 5.15 9.62
N ALA A 98 1.57 5.67 8.56
CA ALA A 98 3.02 5.92 8.50
C ALA A 98 3.38 7.29 7.89
N ALA A 99 2.44 8.23 7.84
CA ALA A 99 2.63 9.57 7.26
C ALA A 99 2.92 10.68 8.29
N ALA A 100 2.95 10.36 9.60
CA ALA A 100 3.07 11.35 10.68
C ALA A 100 2.05 12.51 10.63
N VAL A 101 0.89 12.29 9.99
CA VAL A 101 -0.22 13.25 9.93
C VAL A 101 -1.28 12.85 10.97
N PRO A 102 -1.53 13.67 12.00
CA PRO A 102 -2.53 13.35 13.01
C PRO A 102 -3.95 13.51 12.44
N ARG A 103 -4.90 12.74 13.01
CA ARG A 103 -6.34 12.82 12.69
C ARG A 103 -6.73 12.46 11.26
N THR A 104 -5.86 11.78 10.51
CA THR A 104 -6.22 11.24 9.18
C THR A 104 -7.24 10.10 9.28
N PHE A 105 -7.07 9.19 10.25
CA PHE A 105 -8.01 8.10 10.46
C PHE A 105 -9.18 8.60 11.30
N THR A 106 -10.20 9.10 10.61
CA THR A 106 -11.48 9.54 11.18
C THR A 106 -12.40 8.34 11.40
N PRO A 107 -13.53 8.47 12.13
CA PRO A 107 -14.49 7.37 12.31
C PRO A 107 -15.11 6.83 11.01
N SER A 108 -15.00 7.57 9.91
CA SER A 108 -15.46 7.16 8.58
C SER A 108 -14.44 6.31 7.81
N ILE A 109 -13.21 6.19 8.33
CA ILE A 109 -12.11 5.37 7.81
C ILE A 109 -12.04 4.09 8.63
#